data_AF-A0A2S4UA98-F1
#
_entry.id   AF-A0A2S4UA98-F1
#
_cell.length_a   1.000
_cell.length_b   1.000
_cell.length_c   1.000
_cell.angle_alpha   90.00
_cell.angle_beta   90.00
_cell.angle_gamma   90.00
#
_symmetry.space_group_name_H-M   'P 1'
#
loop_
_entity.id
_entity.type
_entity.pdbx_description
1 polymer ?
#
loop_
_entity_poly.entity_id
_entity_poly.type
_entity_poly.pdbx_seq_one_letter_code
_entity_poly.pdbx_strand_id
1 'polypeptide(L)'
;MKQLGYTPKKFIKAFLENTDKKYTGHRRYWGSERGWESTLAATKIVISQKPPSGAYPRGAYHSSTTITEELFTQECKDERDTDLVEDHMPFLFRLVCNKLNARPVKKVPSADPSQDDVLPRKKIRFRYRGGTEDLFDEADPRIRAECQSTCDHGRRVKDGF
;
A
#
# COMPACT_ATOMS: atom_id res chain seq x y z
N MET A 1 14.14 -19.59 -2.54
CA MET A 1 12.82 -20.22 -2.39
C MET A 1 12.52 -21.38 -3.35
N LYS A 2 13.10 -21.48 -4.56
CA LYS A 2 12.89 -22.63 -5.48
C LYS A 2 13.39 -23.99 -4.94
N GLN A 3 14.26 -24.00 -3.93
CA GLN A 3 14.91 -25.23 -3.47
C GLN A 3 14.14 -26.04 -2.41
N LEU A 4 13.03 -25.53 -1.85
CA LEU A 4 12.32 -26.21 -0.76
C LEU A 4 10.89 -26.67 -1.10
N GLY A 5 10.41 -26.52 -2.33
CA GLY A 5 9.06 -26.99 -2.72
C GLY A 5 7.87 -26.31 -2.01
N TYR A 6 8.10 -25.29 -1.17
CA TYR A 6 7.03 -24.57 -0.50
C TYR A 6 6.30 -23.64 -1.47
N THR A 7 4.97 -23.67 -1.44
CA THR A 7 4.15 -22.59 -1.97
C THR A 7 4.27 -21.37 -1.04
N PRO A 8 4.08 -20.13 -1.53
CA PRO A 8 4.10 -18.95 -0.67
C PRO A 8 3.15 -19.08 0.54
N LYS A 9 1.97 -19.70 0.35
CA LYS A 9 1.02 -19.96 1.44
C LYS A 9 1.56 -20.95 2.48
N LYS A 10 2.14 -22.08 2.04
CA LYS A 10 2.76 -23.06 2.95
C LYS A 10 3.96 -22.45 3.69
N PHE A 11 4.74 -21.62 2.99
CA PHE A 11 5.84 -20.87 3.60
C PHE A 11 5.32 -19.92 4.68
N ILE A 12 4.33 -19.08 4.39
CA ILE A 12 3.78 -18.13 5.39
C ILE A 12 3.22 -18.89 6.59
N LYS A 13 2.48 -20.00 6.37
CA LYS A 13 1.95 -20.83 7.47
C LYS A 13 3.08 -21.39 8.35
N ALA A 14 4.05 -22.07 7.74
CA ALA A 14 5.20 -22.63 8.46
C ALA A 14 6.03 -21.53 9.15
N PHE A 15 6.16 -20.38 8.49
CA PHE A 15 6.85 -19.22 9.05
C PHE A 15 6.12 -18.67 10.27
N LEU A 16 4.80 -18.56 10.28
CA LEU A 16 4.03 -18.09 11.44
C LEU A 16 4.03 -19.10 12.58
N GLU A 17 4.01 -20.39 12.27
CA GLU A 17 4.01 -21.50 13.24
C GLU A 17 5.40 -21.78 13.84
N ASN A 18 6.48 -21.25 13.24
CA ASN A 18 7.84 -21.47 13.72
C ASN A 18 8.08 -20.76 15.07
N THR A 19 8.37 -21.53 16.12
CA THR A 19 8.58 -21.07 17.51
C THR A 19 10.04 -20.73 17.84
N ASP A 20 10.98 -20.89 16.90
CA ASP A 20 12.36 -20.47 17.09
C ASP A 20 12.39 -18.98 17.48
N LYS A 21 13.12 -18.69 18.57
CA LYS A 21 13.25 -17.35 19.16
C LYS A 21 13.73 -16.33 18.13
N LYS A 22 14.60 -16.74 17.19
CA LYS A 22 15.08 -15.88 16.11
C LYS A 22 13.90 -15.39 15.27
N TYR A 23 13.15 -16.29 14.65
CA TYR A 23 12.04 -15.91 13.76
C TYR A 23 10.88 -15.27 14.51
N THR A 24 10.56 -15.76 15.71
CA THR A 24 9.53 -15.19 16.58
C THR A 24 9.84 -13.73 16.95
N GLY A 25 11.10 -13.44 17.30
CA GLY A 25 11.57 -12.07 17.55
C GLY A 25 11.46 -11.20 16.31
N HIS A 26 11.98 -11.65 15.16
CA HIS A 26 11.94 -10.87 13.92
C HIS A 26 10.53 -10.59 13.42
N ARG A 27 9.58 -11.53 13.60
CA ARG A 27 8.14 -11.30 13.33
C ARG A 27 7.57 -10.20 14.21
N ARG A 28 7.85 -10.27 15.52
CA ARG A 28 7.35 -9.30 16.51
C ARG A 28 7.91 -7.90 16.27
N TYR A 29 9.15 -7.81 15.83
CA TYR A 29 9.90 -6.57 15.67
C TYR A 29 10.00 -6.09 14.21
N TRP A 30 9.04 -6.47 13.37
CA TRP A 30 9.00 -6.10 11.96
C TRP A 30 9.16 -4.58 11.76
N GLY A 31 10.07 -4.17 10.87
CA GLY A 31 10.31 -2.75 10.58
C GLY A 31 11.01 -1.96 11.70
N SER A 32 11.48 -2.62 12.76
CA SER A 32 12.29 -2.02 13.82
C SER A 32 13.75 -2.50 13.76
N GLU A 33 14.64 -1.84 14.50
CA GLU A 33 16.07 -2.21 14.59
C GLU A 33 16.29 -3.63 15.14
N ARG A 34 15.35 -4.14 15.94
CA ARG A 34 15.39 -5.50 16.51
C ARG A 34 14.82 -6.57 15.55
N GLY A 35 14.30 -6.15 14.40
CA GLY A 35 13.74 -6.99 13.35
C GLY A 35 14.74 -7.32 12.25
N TRP A 36 14.25 -7.51 11.02
CA TRP A 36 15.13 -7.73 9.87
C TRP A 36 15.67 -6.42 9.31
N GLU A 37 16.98 -6.34 9.11
CA GLU A 37 17.64 -5.17 8.50
C GLU A 37 17.05 -4.81 7.14
N SER A 38 16.67 -5.80 6.32
CA SER A 38 16.03 -5.56 5.02
C SER A 38 14.67 -4.86 5.15
N THR A 39 13.89 -5.20 6.18
CA THR A 39 12.61 -4.53 6.45
C THR A 39 12.83 -3.12 6.97
N LEU A 40 13.86 -2.91 7.80
CA LEU A 40 14.24 -1.59 8.28
C LEU A 40 14.68 -0.68 7.12
N ALA A 41 15.49 -1.20 6.19
CA ALA A 41 15.95 -0.45 5.02
C ALA A 41 14.77 -0.05 4.12
N ALA A 42 13.84 -0.98 3.84
CA ALA A 42 12.64 -0.68 3.06
C ALA A 42 11.77 0.39 3.74
N THR A 43 11.54 0.27 5.05
CA THR A 43 10.78 1.26 5.84
C THR A 43 11.44 2.64 5.80
N LYS A 44 12.77 2.71 5.93
CA LYS A 44 13.51 3.99 5.85
C LYS A 44 13.31 4.67 4.50
N ILE A 45 13.40 3.92 3.39
CA ILE A 45 13.20 4.48 2.05
C ILE A 45 11.77 4.99 1.90
N VAL A 46 10.76 4.21 2.31
CA VAL A 46 9.35 4.63 2.23
C VAL A 46 9.08 5.88 3.07
N ILE A 47 9.64 5.98 4.28
CA ILE A 47 9.45 7.17 5.13
C ILE A 47 10.16 8.40 4.53
N SER A 48 11.34 8.21 3.92
CA SER A 48 12.07 9.31 3.28
C SER A 48 11.39 9.82 2.02
N GLN A 49 10.74 8.92 1.29
CA GLN A 49 9.98 9.22 0.07
C GLN A 49 8.51 9.42 0.42
N LYS A 50 8.19 10.63 0.86
CA LYS A 50 6.85 11.00 1.28
C LYS A 50 6.29 12.12 0.38
N PRO A 51 4.96 12.25 0.31
CA PRO A 51 4.35 13.35 -0.43
C PRO A 51 4.76 14.71 0.17
N PRO A 52 4.74 15.78 -0.64
CA PRO A 52 4.95 17.14 -0.18
C PRO A 52 3.94 17.49 0.92
N SER A 53 4.45 18.00 2.04
CA SER A 53 3.60 18.46 3.14
C SER A 53 3.31 19.96 3.01
N GLY A 54 2.12 20.38 3.41
CA GLY A 54 1.74 21.79 3.39
C GLY A 54 0.82 22.18 2.23
N ALA A 55 0.53 23.48 2.16
CA ALA A 55 -0.33 24.05 1.15
C ALA A 55 0.38 24.13 -0.22
N TYR A 56 -0.37 23.83 -1.28
CA TYR A 56 0.04 24.05 -2.67
C TYR A 56 0.42 25.52 -2.92
N PRO A 57 1.45 25.85 -3.74
CA PRO A 57 2.25 24.95 -4.60
C PRO A 57 3.44 24.28 -3.91
N ARG A 58 3.74 24.62 -2.66
CA ARG A 58 4.91 24.05 -1.95
C ARG A 58 4.61 22.71 -1.28
N GLY A 59 3.34 22.37 -1.13
CA GLY A 59 2.85 21.10 -0.59
C GLY A 59 1.67 20.56 -1.41
N ALA A 60 1.03 19.51 -0.93
CA ALA A 60 0.05 18.76 -1.71
C ALA A 60 -1.43 19.12 -1.49
N TYR A 61 -1.79 19.92 -0.48
CA TYR A 61 -3.20 20.25 -0.22
C TYR A 61 -3.61 21.63 -0.73
N HIS A 62 -4.85 21.76 -1.19
CA HIS A 62 -5.46 23.02 -1.59
C HIS A 62 -6.50 23.47 -0.54
N SER A 63 -6.54 24.77 -0.23
CA SER A 63 -7.61 25.37 0.57
C SER A 63 -8.86 25.54 -0.28
N SER A 64 -10.06 25.41 0.31
CA SER A 64 -11.33 25.68 -0.36
C SER A 64 -11.41 27.08 -1.00
N THR A 65 -10.63 28.04 -0.51
CA THR A 65 -10.52 29.40 -1.06
C THR A 65 -9.65 29.49 -2.31
N THR A 66 -8.87 28.45 -2.61
CA THR A 66 -7.85 28.40 -3.69
C THR A 66 -8.13 27.34 -4.74
N ILE A 67 -9.22 26.56 -4.58
CA ILE A 67 -9.59 25.49 -5.51
C ILE A 67 -10.31 26.10 -6.72
N THR A 68 -9.89 25.69 -7.92
CA THR A 68 -10.54 26.01 -9.20
C THR A 68 -11.12 24.73 -9.83
N GLU A 69 -12.05 24.87 -10.79
CA GLU A 69 -12.60 23.72 -11.52
C GLU A 69 -11.52 22.94 -12.30
N GLU A 70 -10.48 23.64 -12.76
CA GLU A 70 -9.33 23.08 -13.46
C GLU A 70 -8.64 21.96 -12.67
N LEU A 71 -8.59 22.07 -11.33
CA LEU A 71 -8.01 21.05 -10.45
C LEU A 71 -8.69 19.68 -10.56
N PHE A 72 -9.96 19.65 -10.97
CA PHE A 72 -10.74 18.43 -11.10
C PHE A 72 -10.77 17.88 -12.53
N THR A 73 -10.15 18.57 -13.48
CA THR A 73 -9.94 18.05 -14.83
C THR A 73 -9.12 16.77 -14.78
N GLN A 74 -9.26 15.94 -15.81
CA GLN A 74 -8.51 14.68 -15.87
C GLN A 74 -7.01 14.94 -16.01
N GLU A 75 -6.64 15.94 -16.82
CA GLU A 75 -5.25 16.33 -17.05
C GLU A 75 -4.54 16.72 -15.75
N CYS A 76 -5.11 17.63 -14.95
CA CYS A 76 -4.52 18.01 -13.66
C CYS A 76 -4.52 16.88 -12.61
N LYS A 77 -5.36 15.85 -12.74
CA LYS A 77 -5.27 14.66 -11.89
C LYS A 77 -4.10 13.79 -12.32
N ASP A 78 -3.98 13.53 -13.61
CA ASP A 78 -2.94 12.68 -14.17
C ASP A 78 -1.54 13.27 -13.91
N GLU A 79 -1.38 14.60 -14.02
CA GLU A 79 -0.14 15.29 -13.67
C GLU A 79 0.22 15.09 -12.19
N ARG A 80 -0.71 15.36 -11.27
CA ARG A 80 -0.46 15.19 -9.82
C ARG A 80 -0.16 13.75 -9.45
N ASP A 81 -0.86 12.80 -10.06
CA ASP A 81 -0.61 11.38 -9.85
C ASP A 81 0.79 10.99 -10.36
N THR A 82 1.20 11.53 -11.52
CA THR A 82 2.54 11.34 -12.09
C THR A 82 3.63 11.89 -11.17
N ASP A 83 3.49 13.13 -10.70
CA ASP A 83 4.44 13.77 -9.77
C ASP A 83 4.53 12.98 -8.46
N LEU A 84 3.39 12.50 -7.95
CA LEU A 84 3.35 11.71 -6.72
C LEU A 84 4.11 10.38 -6.87
N VAL A 85 3.97 9.69 -8.01
CA VAL A 85 4.56 8.36 -8.20
C VAL A 85 5.98 8.39 -8.75
N GLU A 86 6.37 9.37 -9.55
CA GLU A 86 7.73 9.43 -10.11
C GLU A 86 8.69 10.24 -9.24
N ASP A 87 8.25 11.39 -8.69
CA ASP A 87 9.15 12.30 -7.97
C ASP A 87 9.10 12.08 -6.46
N HIS A 88 7.91 11.98 -5.87
CA HIS A 88 7.76 11.99 -4.42
C HIS A 88 7.85 10.60 -3.78
N MET A 89 7.24 9.57 -4.39
CA MET A 89 7.18 8.21 -3.84
C MET A 89 7.53 7.06 -4.82
N PRO A 90 8.63 7.15 -5.60
CA PRO A 90 8.95 6.16 -6.62
C PRO A 90 9.21 4.75 -6.10
N PHE A 91 9.84 4.61 -4.93
CA PHE A 91 10.12 3.30 -4.34
C PHE A 91 8.85 2.54 -4.00
N LEU A 92 7.91 3.19 -3.30
CA LEU A 92 6.67 2.55 -2.88
C LEU A 92 5.82 2.17 -4.10
N PHE A 93 5.67 3.10 -5.04
CA PHE A 93 4.93 2.85 -6.28
C PHE A 93 5.52 1.67 -7.06
N ARG A 94 6.82 1.70 -7.36
CA ARG A 94 7.51 0.63 -8.09
C ARG A 94 7.44 -0.71 -7.34
N LEU A 95 7.57 -0.71 -6.02
CA LEU A 95 7.45 -1.91 -5.19
C LEU A 95 6.06 -2.56 -5.34
N VAL A 96 5.00 -1.76 -5.26
CA VAL A 96 3.61 -2.23 -5.42
C VAL A 96 3.36 -2.71 -6.85
N CYS A 97 3.76 -1.94 -7.86
CA CYS A 97 3.64 -2.32 -9.27
C CYS A 97 4.34 -3.66 -9.55
N ASN A 98 5.58 -3.81 -9.11
CA ASN A 98 6.33 -5.06 -9.27
C ASN A 98 5.63 -6.23 -8.57
N LYS A 99 5.06 -6.00 -7.39
CA LYS A 99 4.33 -7.02 -6.63
C LYS A 99 3.05 -7.47 -7.35
N LEU A 100 2.28 -6.53 -7.90
CA LEU A 100 1.04 -6.81 -8.63
C LEU A 100 1.31 -7.48 -9.98
N ASN A 101 2.40 -7.08 -10.65
CA ASN A 101 2.78 -7.61 -11.96
C ASN A 101 3.53 -8.96 -11.89
N ALA A 102 3.96 -9.39 -10.70
CA ALA A 102 4.55 -10.70 -10.48
C ALA A 102 3.52 -11.82 -10.72
N ARG A 103 3.32 -12.21 -11.98
CA ARG A 103 2.59 -13.44 -12.31
C ARG A 103 3.37 -14.62 -11.72
N PRO A 104 2.71 -15.59 -11.07
CA PRO A 104 3.37 -16.87 -10.81
C PRO A 104 3.72 -17.45 -12.17
N VAL A 105 5.01 -17.61 -12.46
CA VAL A 105 5.50 -18.25 -13.68
C VAL A 105 4.80 -19.60 -13.79
N LYS A 106 3.85 -19.73 -14.71
CA LYS A 106 3.31 -21.02 -15.10
C LYS A 106 4.49 -21.78 -15.70
N LYS A 107 4.96 -22.82 -15.01
CA LYS A 107 5.86 -23.79 -15.64
C LYS A 107 5.08 -24.37 -16.82
N VAL A 108 5.56 -24.12 -18.03
CA VAL A 108 5.12 -24.87 -19.21
C VAL A 108 5.50 -26.32 -18.92
N PRO A 109 4.55 -27.27 -18.90
CA PRO A 109 4.91 -28.68 -18.90
C PRO A 109 5.55 -28.94 -20.27
N SER A 110 6.81 -29.39 -20.26
CA SER A 110 7.38 -30.09 -21.40
C SER A 110 6.41 -31.22 -21.77
N ALA A 111 5.89 -31.17 -22.98
CA ALA A 111 4.95 -32.15 -23.50
C ALA A 111 5.60 -33.53 -23.57
N ASP A 112 4.86 -34.55 -23.10
CA ASP A 112 4.56 -35.70 -23.94
C ASP A 112 3.08 -36.12 -23.69
N PRO A 113 2.39 -36.69 -24.69
CA PRO A 113 0.94 -36.63 -24.80
C PRO A 113 0.24 -37.89 -24.26
N SER A 114 -0.79 -37.70 -23.44
CA SER A 114 -1.91 -38.65 -23.37
C SER A 114 -3.21 -37.94 -22.98
N GLN A 115 -4.13 -37.94 -23.95
CA GLN A 115 -5.59 -37.91 -23.93
C GLN A 115 -6.26 -38.29 -22.59
N ASP A 116 -7.44 -37.84 -22.17
CA ASP A 116 -8.53 -37.00 -22.67
C ASP A 116 -9.24 -36.39 -21.43
N ASP A 117 -9.91 -35.24 -21.60
CA ASP A 117 -11.25 -34.94 -21.06
C ASP A 117 -11.48 -33.42 -21.06
N VAL A 118 -12.29 -33.02 -22.03
CA VAL A 118 -12.87 -31.70 -22.21
C VAL A 118 -14.01 -31.53 -21.20
N LEU A 119 -14.13 -30.35 -20.56
CA LEU A 119 -15.38 -29.60 -20.32
C LEU A 119 -15.09 -28.27 -19.58
N PRO A 120 -15.94 -27.23 -19.69
CA PRO A 120 -15.54 -26.03 -20.41
C PRO A 120 -15.24 -24.82 -19.52
N ARG A 121 -14.32 -24.01 -20.03
CA ARG A 121 -13.92 -22.68 -19.53
C ARG A 121 -15.12 -21.73 -19.46
N LYS A 122 -15.76 -21.60 -18.30
CA LYS A 122 -16.59 -20.41 -18.02
C LYS A 122 -15.66 -19.19 -18.00
N LYS A 123 -15.76 -18.39 -19.06
CA LYS A 123 -15.13 -17.07 -19.18
C LYS A 123 -15.77 -16.15 -18.13
N ILE A 124 -15.09 -15.93 -17.01
CA ILE A 124 -15.45 -14.79 -16.17
C ILE A 124 -14.88 -13.55 -16.86
N ARG A 125 -15.76 -12.84 -17.58
CA ARG A 125 -15.55 -11.47 -18.01
C ARG A 125 -15.83 -10.58 -16.80
N PHE A 126 -14.82 -10.05 -16.12
CA PHE A 126 -15.06 -8.96 -15.18
C PHE A 126 -15.14 -7.64 -15.96
N ARG A 127 -16.37 -7.22 -16.26
CA ARG A 127 -16.70 -5.81 -16.53
C ARG A 127 -16.80 -5.15 -15.16
N TYR A 128 -15.97 -4.15 -14.86
CA TYR A 128 -16.31 -3.20 -13.80
C TYR A 128 -17.47 -2.34 -14.31
N ARG A 129 -18.66 -2.58 -13.77
CA ARG A 129 -19.82 -1.69 -13.82
C ARG A 129 -20.18 -1.40 -12.36
N GLY A 130 -20.24 -0.12 -12.01
CA GLY A 130 -20.26 0.36 -10.63
C GLY A 130 -21.47 0.01 -9.76
N GLY A 131 -21.40 0.50 -8.52
CA GLY A 131 -22.37 0.38 -7.42
C GLY A 131 -21.73 -0.31 -6.21
N THR A 132 -21.40 0.40 -5.11
CA THR A 132 -22.22 0.56 -3.88
C THR A 132 -22.46 -0.81 -3.21
N GLU A 133 -22.08 -1.11 -1.98
CA GLU A 133 -22.10 -0.37 -0.72
C GLU A 133 -21.35 -1.22 0.34
N ASP A 134 -20.74 -0.53 1.30
CA ASP A 134 -20.76 -0.83 2.75
C ASP A 134 -20.30 -2.20 3.24
N LEU A 135 -19.01 -2.28 3.63
CA LEU A 135 -18.54 -3.24 4.63
C LEU A 135 -17.28 -2.73 5.33
N PHE A 136 -17.40 -1.62 6.05
CA PHE A 136 -16.47 -1.27 7.12
C PHE A 136 -17.31 -1.05 8.37
N ASP A 137 -17.51 -2.13 9.12
CA ASP A 137 -18.10 -2.06 10.46
C ASP A 137 -17.21 -1.21 11.37
N GLU A 138 -17.89 -0.28 12.02
CA GLU A 138 -17.39 0.72 12.93
C GLU A 138 -17.01 0.12 14.30
N ALA A 139 -16.02 0.74 14.96
CA ALA A 139 -15.60 0.57 16.37
C ALA A 139 -14.55 -0.50 16.73
N ASP A 140 -13.26 -0.18 16.55
CA ASP A 140 -12.21 -0.62 17.49
C ASP A 140 -11.83 0.55 18.43
N PRO A 141 -12.25 0.52 19.71
CA PRO A 141 -12.01 1.61 20.66
C PRO A 141 -10.55 1.74 21.15
N ARG A 142 -9.57 1.00 20.59
CA ARG A 142 -8.16 1.05 21.03
C ARG A 142 -7.27 2.06 20.34
N ILE A 143 -7.76 2.84 19.38
CA ILE A 143 -6.96 3.87 18.66
C ILE A 143 -7.36 5.30 19.10
N ARG A 144 -7.55 5.54 20.40
CA ARG A 144 -7.88 6.89 20.90
C ARG A 144 -6.99 7.41 22.01
N ALA A 145 -5.90 6.75 22.33
CA ALA A 145 -4.95 7.22 23.32
C ALA A 145 -3.54 7.23 22.71
N GLU A 146 -3.19 8.37 22.12
CA GLU A 146 -1.84 8.95 22.00
C GLU A 146 -1.72 9.79 20.72
N CYS A 147 -2.46 10.89 20.69
CA CYS A 147 -2.09 12.07 19.89
C CYS A 147 -2.39 13.31 20.73
N GLN A 148 -1.60 13.53 21.78
CA GLN A 148 -1.48 14.85 22.37
C GLN A 148 -0.64 15.70 21.42
N SER A 149 -1.35 16.27 20.45
CA SER A 149 -0.88 17.24 19.47
C SER A 149 -0.50 18.53 20.19
N THR A 150 0.78 18.87 20.18
CA THR A 150 1.27 20.23 20.38
C THR A 150 0.92 21.08 19.15
N CYS A 151 -0.33 21.53 19.06
CA CYS A 151 -0.76 22.50 18.05
C CYS A 151 -1.55 23.60 18.76
N ASP A 152 -0.82 24.64 19.12
CA ASP A 152 -1.33 25.91 19.64
C ASP A 152 -2.07 26.64 18.51
N HIS A 153 -3.38 26.45 18.43
CA HIS A 153 -4.27 27.21 17.54
C HIS A 153 -5.46 27.72 18.36
N GLY A 154 -5.29 28.87 19.00
CA GLY A 154 -6.37 29.45 19.80
C GLY A 154 -6.09 30.82 20.39
N ARG A 155 -5.79 31.84 19.57
CA ARG A 155 -6.11 33.23 19.96
C ARG A 155 -6.44 34.10 18.76
N ARG A 156 -7.69 33.97 18.31
CA ARG A 156 -8.34 34.95 17.42
C ARG A 156 -8.72 36.16 18.28
N VAL A 157 -8.11 37.28 17.96
CA VAL A 157 -8.39 38.61 18.52
C VAL A 157 -9.88 38.92 18.34
N LYS A 158 -10.55 39.27 19.44
CA LYS A 158 -11.80 40.04 19.44
C LYS A 158 -11.50 41.38 20.09
N ASP A 159 -12.36 42.34 19.75
CA ASP A 159 -12.46 43.73 20.23
C ASP A 159 -11.68 44.69 19.29
N GLY A 160 -12.30 45.58 18.51
CA GLY A 160 -13.63 46.18 18.62
C GLY A 160 -13.55 47.49 19.40
N PHE A 161 -13.05 48.54 18.75
CA PHE A 161 -13.54 49.93 18.81
C PHE A 161 -12.94 50.71 17.64
#